data_AF-A0A382RE63-F1
#
_entry.id   AF-A0A382RE63-F1
#
_cell.length_a   1.000
_cell.length_b   1.000
_cell.length_c   1.000
_cell.angle_alpha   90.00
_cell.angle_beta   90.00
_cell.angle_gamma   90.00
#
_symmetry.space_group_name_H-M   'P 1'
#
loop_
_entity.id
_entity.type
_entity.pdbx_description
1 polymer ?
#
loop_
_entity_poly.entity_id
_entity_poly.type
_entity_poly.pdbx_seq_one_letter_code
_entity_poly.pdbx_strand_id
1 'polypeptide(L)'
;MSFSKKKRDILLLFLASTFLFIACSQTAENVSETTPINSTTSAVEVKPTVTTQSTPDWIGEVVNVHNLAAGDCFNHYSWTNAERLVEIDTKVSCEGPHQHEIFFRIEHPAGPGAPWPGDQEIQTFATSVCYDEFEDFIEEIYELS
;
A
#
# COMPACT_ATOMS: atom_id res chain seq x y z
N MET A 1 7.86 -23.58 -41.08
CA MET A 1 6.42 -23.55 -41.46
C MET A 1 5.73 -24.76 -40.85
N SER A 2 4.78 -24.56 -39.91
CA SER A 2 3.32 -24.74 -40.13
C SER A 2 2.88 -26.21 -40.06
N PHE A 3 1.85 -26.68 -39.36
CA PHE A 3 0.84 -26.17 -38.41
C PHE A 3 0.16 -27.47 -37.92
N SER A 4 -0.28 -27.59 -36.66
CA SER A 4 -1.42 -28.47 -36.39
C SER A 4 -2.20 -28.04 -35.14
N LYS A 5 -3.23 -27.23 -35.38
CA LYS A 5 -4.29 -26.86 -34.43
C LYS A 5 -5.18 -28.07 -34.18
N LYS A 6 -5.30 -28.52 -32.94
CA LYS A 6 -6.33 -29.49 -32.55
C LYS A 6 -7.54 -28.74 -32.00
N LYS A 7 -8.49 -28.44 -32.90
CA LYS A 7 -9.85 -28.00 -32.56
C LYS A 7 -10.60 -29.18 -31.92
N ARG A 8 -11.25 -28.94 -30.78
CA ARG A 8 -12.30 -29.83 -30.26
C ARG A 8 -13.47 -28.98 -29.79
N ASP A 9 -14.33 -28.66 -30.75
CA ASP A 9 -15.71 -28.24 -30.51
C ASP A 9 -16.47 -29.45 -29.94
N ILE A 10 -16.97 -29.36 -28.70
CA ILE A 10 -18.08 -30.21 -28.24
C ILE A 10 -19.14 -29.32 -27.59
N LEU A 11 -20.24 -29.29 -28.31
CA LEU A 11 -21.54 -28.70 -28.13
C LEU A 11 -22.26 -29.14 -26.83
N LEU A 12 -22.75 -28.14 -26.09
CA LEU A 12 -23.99 -28.06 -25.27
C LEU A 12 -24.40 -29.25 -24.38
N LEU A 13 -24.49 -28.97 -23.08
CA LEU A 13 -25.63 -29.40 -22.26
C LEU A 13 -25.93 -28.36 -21.17
N PHE A 14 -27.13 -27.82 -21.26
CA PHE A 14 -27.80 -26.93 -20.31
C PHE A 14 -27.92 -27.59 -18.94
N LEU A 15 -27.62 -26.84 -17.87
CA LEU A 15 -28.29 -26.96 -16.59
C LEU A 15 -28.31 -25.57 -15.93
N ALA A 16 -29.45 -24.91 -16.10
CA ALA A 16 -29.82 -23.74 -15.34
C ALA A 16 -29.89 -24.14 -13.85
N SER A 17 -29.05 -23.55 -13.01
CA SER A 17 -29.24 -23.57 -11.57
C SER A 17 -29.42 -22.13 -11.09
N THR A 18 -30.69 -21.72 -11.08
CA THR A 18 -31.18 -20.52 -10.41
C THR A 18 -30.99 -20.70 -8.90
N PHE A 19 -29.93 -20.13 -8.33
CA PHE A 19 -29.84 -19.99 -6.88
C PHE A 19 -30.71 -18.81 -6.45
N LEU A 20 -31.85 -19.17 -5.83
CA LEU A 20 -32.80 -18.27 -5.18
C LEU A 20 -32.16 -17.54 -4.00
N PHE A 21 -32.53 -16.26 -3.88
CA PHE A 21 -32.26 -15.36 -2.77
C PHE A 21 -32.65 -15.93 -1.40
N ILE A 22 -31.74 -15.81 -0.43
CA ILE A 22 -32.11 -15.66 0.98
C ILE A 22 -31.56 -14.32 1.44
N ALA A 23 -32.37 -13.28 1.24
CA ALA A 23 -32.17 -12.00 1.90
C ALA A 23 -32.64 -12.13 3.35
N CYS A 24 -31.71 -12.06 4.31
CA CYS A 24 -32.09 -11.86 5.70
C CYS A 24 -32.54 -10.41 5.88
N SER A 25 -33.86 -10.21 5.94
CA SER A 25 -34.48 -8.99 6.45
C SER A 25 -34.22 -8.92 7.95
N GLN A 26 -33.23 -8.15 8.40
CA GLN A 26 -33.18 -7.73 9.80
C GLN A 26 -34.05 -6.49 9.95
N THR A 27 -35.14 -6.71 10.70
CA THR A 27 -36.12 -5.74 11.15
C THR A 27 -35.46 -4.46 11.65
N ALA A 28 -35.75 -3.35 10.98
CA ALA A 28 -35.53 -2.03 11.53
C ALA A 28 -36.54 -1.79 12.65
N GLU A 29 -36.12 -1.98 13.90
CA GLU A 29 -36.86 -1.44 15.04
C GLU A 29 -36.57 0.06 15.14
N ASN A 30 -37.56 0.84 14.72
CA ASN A 30 -37.66 2.26 15.02
C ASN A 30 -38.01 2.41 16.51
N VAL A 31 -36.99 2.60 17.35
CA VAL A 31 -37.18 3.22 18.68
C VAL A 31 -36.82 4.69 18.54
N SER A 32 -37.87 5.46 18.26
CA SER A 32 -37.94 6.88 18.49
C SER A 32 -37.77 7.16 19.98
N GLU A 33 -36.56 7.55 20.39
CA GLU A 33 -36.36 8.32 21.62
C GLU A 33 -35.63 9.61 21.26
N THR A 34 -36.42 10.62 20.90
CA THR A 34 -35.96 12.01 20.76
C THR A 34 -35.63 12.54 22.15
N THR A 35 -34.38 12.40 22.56
CA THR A 35 -33.81 13.22 23.64
C THR A 35 -33.17 14.46 23.00
N PRO A 36 -33.55 15.68 23.41
CA PRO A 36 -32.85 16.88 22.96
C PRO A 36 -31.51 16.95 23.69
N ILE A 37 -30.47 16.34 23.13
CA ILE A 37 -29.08 16.60 23.51
C ILE A 37 -28.70 17.96 22.92
N ASN A 38 -29.13 19.02 23.60
CA ASN A 38 -28.48 20.32 23.48
C ASN A 38 -27.20 20.29 24.33
N SER A 39 -26.26 19.43 23.94
CA SER A 39 -24.93 19.36 24.53
C SER A 39 -23.96 19.97 23.53
N THR A 40 -23.84 21.29 23.56
CA THR A 40 -22.66 21.96 23.02
C THR A 40 -21.50 21.62 23.96
N THR A 41 -20.89 20.47 23.76
CA THR A 41 -19.61 20.12 24.35
C THR A 41 -18.55 20.92 23.59
N SER A 42 -18.19 22.10 24.08
CA SER A 42 -16.91 22.71 23.73
C SER A 42 -15.81 21.85 24.37
N ALA A 43 -15.36 20.83 23.64
CA ALA A 43 -14.07 20.23 23.92
C ALA A 43 -13.01 21.31 23.67
N VAL A 44 -12.35 21.75 24.73
CA VAL A 44 -11.11 22.53 24.58
C VAL A 44 -10.11 21.56 23.95
N GLU A 45 -9.83 21.76 22.67
CA GLU A 45 -8.76 21.04 21.97
C GLU A 45 -7.43 21.49 22.60
N VAL A 46 -6.94 20.69 23.55
CA VAL A 46 -5.60 20.89 24.10
C VAL A 46 -4.64 20.32 23.07
N LYS A 47 -3.83 21.18 22.44
CA LYS A 47 -2.73 20.75 21.57
C LYS A 47 -1.91 19.71 22.35
N PRO A 48 -1.73 18.48 21.83
CA PRO A 48 -0.90 17.48 22.48
C PRO A 48 0.46 18.09 22.82
N THR A 49 0.94 17.88 24.04
CA THR A 49 2.32 18.22 24.39
C THR A 49 3.23 17.29 23.59
N VAL A 50 3.73 17.78 22.48
CA VAL A 50 4.68 17.09 21.63
C VAL A 50 6.07 17.27 22.24
N THR A 51 6.71 16.17 22.64
CA THR A 51 8.11 16.20 23.09
C THR A 51 8.99 16.45 21.89
N THR A 52 9.50 17.68 21.77
CA THR A 52 10.46 18.07 20.73
C THR A 52 11.72 17.21 20.85
N GLN A 53 12.03 16.48 19.80
CA GLN A 53 13.28 15.76 19.61
C GLN A 53 14.28 16.66 18.88
N SER A 54 15.58 16.49 19.16
CA SER A 54 16.63 17.15 18.39
C SER A 54 16.61 16.66 16.95
N THR A 55 16.87 17.55 16.00
CA THR A 55 17.08 17.20 14.60
C THR A 55 18.21 16.17 14.49
N PRO A 56 18.01 15.03 13.80
CA PRO A 56 19.05 14.04 13.61
C PRO A 56 20.15 14.60 12.70
N ASP A 57 21.39 14.16 12.94
CA ASP A 57 22.47 14.34 11.98
C ASP A 57 22.33 13.24 10.91
N TRP A 58 21.85 13.61 9.72
CA TRP A 58 21.58 12.67 8.63
C TRP A 58 22.73 12.62 7.64
N ILE A 59 22.88 11.47 7.00
CA ILE A 59 23.92 11.21 6.01
C ILE A 59 23.26 11.12 4.63
N GLY A 60 23.83 11.81 3.65
CA GLY A 60 23.37 11.75 2.25
C GLY A 60 22.60 13.00 1.81
N GLU A 61 22.13 12.94 0.56
CA GLU A 61 21.35 14.01 -0.06
C GLU A 61 19.87 13.81 0.21
N VAL A 62 19.15 14.83 0.68
CA VAL A 62 17.69 14.76 0.88
C VAL A 62 17.00 14.60 -0.47
N VAL A 63 16.18 13.56 -0.60
CA VAL A 63 15.51 13.18 -1.85
C VAL A 63 14.03 12.87 -1.60
N ASN A 64 13.26 12.82 -2.69
CA ASN A 64 11.95 12.17 -2.67
C ASN A 64 12.13 10.71 -3.07
N VAL A 65 11.76 9.78 -2.20
CA VAL A 65 11.90 8.33 -2.42
C VAL A 65 11.24 7.85 -3.72
N HIS A 66 10.17 8.50 -4.18
CA HIS A 66 9.47 8.15 -5.42
C HIS A 66 10.28 8.44 -6.69
N ASN A 67 11.36 9.24 -6.58
CA ASN A 67 12.27 9.54 -7.68
C ASN A 67 13.50 8.63 -7.73
N LEU A 68 13.65 7.72 -6.76
CA LEU A 68 14.77 6.78 -6.73
C LEU A 68 14.60 5.68 -7.79
N ALA A 69 15.72 5.22 -8.33
CA ALA A 69 15.79 4.13 -9.29
C ALA A 69 16.09 2.80 -8.59
N ALA A 70 15.92 1.68 -9.31
CA ALA A 70 16.43 0.40 -8.84
C ALA A 70 17.97 0.46 -8.70
N GLY A 71 18.51 -0.12 -7.63
CA GLY A 71 19.91 -0.03 -7.19
C GLY A 71 20.26 1.23 -6.40
N ASP A 72 19.31 2.13 -6.11
CA ASP A 72 19.56 3.26 -5.24
C ASP A 72 19.38 2.88 -3.77
N CYS A 73 20.37 3.25 -2.95
CA CYS A 73 20.34 3.09 -1.50
C CYS A 73 19.98 4.39 -0.79
N PHE A 74 19.18 4.28 0.27
CA PHE A 74 18.71 5.43 1.02
C PHE A 74 18.55 5.13 2.52
N ASN A 75 18.51 6.21 3.29
CA ASN A 75 18.18 6.20 4.71
C ASN A 75 16.88 6.96 4.95
N HIS A 76 16.13 6.52 5.94
CA HIS A 76 14.92 7.16 6.43
C HIS A 76 15.17 7.75 7.82
N TYR A 77 14.79 9.02 8.00
CA TYR A 77 14.88 9.71 9.28
C TYR A 77 13.52 10.27 9.65
N SER A 78 13.10 10.02 10.89
CA SER A 78 11.92 10.66 11.47
C SER A 78 12.23 11.26 12.83
N TRP A 79 11.71 12.46 13.07
CA TRP A 79 11.78 13.11 14.38
C TRP A 79 10.62 14.08 14.54
N THR A 80 10.25 14.32 15.78
CA THR A 80 9.17 15.27 16.08
C THR A 80 9.73 16.62 16.49
N ASN A 81 9.32 17.70 15.83
CA ASN A 81 9.68 19.06 16.21
C ASN A 81 8.53 19.73 17.00
N ALA A 82 8.63 21.04 17.29
CA ALA A 82 7.61 21.76 18.07
C ALA A 82 6.22 21.87 17.39
N GLU A 83 6.15 21.57 16.09
CA GLU A 83 4.99 21.76 15.24
C GLU A 83 4.40 20.43 14.76
N ARG A 84 5.24 19.48 14.33
CA ARG A 84 4.83 18.26 13.63
C ARG A 84 5.89 17.16 13.66
N LEU A 85 5.47 15.97 13.22
CA LEU A 85 6.39 14.93 12.77
C LEU A 85 7.06 15.38 11.46
N VAL A 86 8.38 15.22 11.40
CA VAL A 86 9.19 15.44 10.20
C VAL A 86 9.78 14.11 9.79
N GLU A 87 9.62 13.80 8.50
CA GLU A 87 10.14 12.60 7.85
C GLU A 87 10.89 13.03 6.60
N ILE A 88 12.10 12.51 6.44
CA ILE A 88 12.93 12.73 5.24
C ILE A 88 13.59 11.41 4.84
N ASP A 89 13.85 11.30 3.55
CA ASP A 89 14.69 10.24 3.00
C ASP A 89 15.96 10.86 2.43
N THR A 90 17.10 10.18 2.58
CA THR A 90 18.37 10.62 2.03
C THR A 90 19.00 9.55 1.15
N LYS A 91 19.40 9.92 -0.07
CA LYS A 91 20.15 9.04 -0.96
C LYS A 91 21.60 8.94 -0.48
N VAL A 92 22.12 7.72 -0.41
CA VAL A 92 23.48 7.39 0.04
C VAL A 92 24.14 6.37 -0.90
N SER A 93 25.43 6.13 -0.72
CA SER A 93 26.15 5.09 -1.46
C SER A 93 25.76 3.70 -0.96
N CYS A 94 25.54 2.75 -1.88
CA CYS A 94 25.31 1.35 -1.54
C CYS A 94 26.55 0.63 -1.00
N GLU A 95 27.76 1.10 -1.35
CA GLU A 95 29.03 0.54 -0.85
C GLU A 95 29.25 0.78 0.66
N GLY A 96 28.51 1.73 1.23
CA GLY A 96 28.57 2.08 2.64
C GLY A 96 27.33 1.63 3.42
N PRO A 97 27.34 1.80 4.75
CA PRO A 97 26.15 1.54 5.56
C PRO A 97 24.95 2.37 5.10
N HIS A 98 23.85 1.68 4.84
CA HIS A 98 22.56 2.26 4.49
C HIS A 98 21.43 1.39 5.05
N GLN A 99 20.23 1.94 5.16
CA GLN A 99 19.07 1.25 5.75
C GLN A 99 18.25 0.48 4.72
N HIS A 100 18.14 1.03 3.50
CA HIS A 100 17.26 0.53 2.47
C HIS A 100 17.92 0.58 1.09
N GLU A 101 17.59 -0.38 0.24
CA GLU A 101 17.94 -0.42 -1.17
C GLU A 101 16.67 -0.68 -1.99
N ILE A 102 16.47 0.08 -3.07
CA ILE A 102 15.40 -0.20 -4.04
C ILE A 102 15.90 -1.30 -4.97
N PHE A 103 15.67 -2.57 -4.64
CA PHE A 103 16.14 -3.67 -5.51
C PHE A 103 15.33 -3.81 -6.80
N PHE A 104 14.04 -3.42 -6.77
CA PHE A 104 13.15 -3.50 -7.93
C PHE A 104 12.22 -2.30 -7.99
N ARG A 105 11.85 -1.88 -9.22
CA ARG A 105 10.91 -0.77 -9.46
C ARG A 105 10.02 -1.08 -10.66
N ILE A 106 8.72 -0.93 -10.45
CA ILE A 106 7.71 -1.13 -11.49
C ILE A 106 6.66 -0.02 -11.44
N GLU A 107 6.02 0.24 -12.58
CA GLU A 107 4.84 1.10 -12.66
C GLU A 107 3.59 0.23 -12.62
N HIS A 108 2.59 0.62 -11.83
CA HIS A 108 1.31 -0.09 -11.79
C HIS A 108 0.69 -0.10 -13.20
N PRO A 109 0.17 -1.25 -13.70
CA PRO A 109 -0.28 -1.40 -15.09
C PRO A 109 -1.54 -0.61 -15.47
N ALA A 110 -2.07 0.20 -14.55
CA ALA A 110 -3.23 1.05 -14.81
C ALA A 110 -2.86 2.12 -15.84
N GLY A 111 -3.67 2.22 -16.91
CA GLY A 111 -3.46 3.21 -17.95
C GLY A 111 -3.71 4.64 -17.48
N PRO A 112 -3.25 5.65 -18.24
CA PRO A 112 -3.51 7.06 -17.94
C PRO A 112 -5.00 7.34 -17.76
N GLY A 113 -5.35 8.04 -16.67
CA GLY A 113 -6.74 8.40 -16.36
C GLY A 113 -7.59 7.29 -15.75
N ALA A 114 -7.02 6.09 -15.51
CA ALA A 114 -7.67 5.09 -14.69
C ALA A 114 -7.90 5.63 -13.26
N PRO A 115 -9.03 5.29 -12.61
CA PRO A 115 -9.25 5.67 -11.22
C PRO A 115 -8.21 5.00 -10.30
N TRP A 116 -7.92 5.66 -9.16
CA TRP A 116 -7.08 5.07 -8.13
C TRP A 116 -7.71 3.75 -7.62
N PRO A 117 -6.99 2.62 -7.66
CA PRO A 117 -7.57 1.33 -7.27
C PRO A 117 -7.78 1.19 -5.76
N GLY A 118 -7.13 2.03 -4.94
CA GLY A 118 -7.16 1.94 -3.48
C GLY A 118 -5.79 1.53 -2.92
N ASP A 119 -5.53 1.92 -1.67
CA ASP A 119 -4.22 1.72 -1.05
C ASP A 119 -3.94 0.23 -0.81
N GLN A 120 -4.97 -0.55 -0.45
CA GLN A 120 -4.85 -1.98 -0.22
C GLN A 120 -4.50 -2.74 -1.50
N GLU A 121 -5.13 -2.39 -2.61
CA GLU A 121 -4.87 -2.96 -3.93
C GLU A 121 -3.45 -2.64 -4.40
N ILE A 122 -3.00 -1.40 -4.23
CA ILE A 122 -1.61 -1.01 -4.56
C ILE A 122 -0.61 -1.73 -3.67
N GLN A 123 -0.87 -1.82 -2.36
CA GLN A 123 0.01 -2.56 -1.45
C GLN A 123 0.09 -4.03 -1.83
N THR A 124 -1.05 -4.65 -2.16
CA THR A 124 -1.10 -6.06 -2.57
C THR A 124 -0.32 -6.29 -3.86
N PHE A 125 -0.50 -5.42 -4.86
CA PHE A 125 0.25 -5.46 -6.11
C PHE A 125 1.76 -5.30 -5.88
N ALA A 126 2.17 -4.30 -5.10
CA ALA A 126 3.58 -4.06 -4.81
C ALA A 126 4.21 -5.24 -4.06
N THR A 127 3.52 -5.77 -3.03
CA THR A 127 3.98 -6.94 -2.28
C THR A 127 4.10 -8.18 -3.17
N SER A 128 3.15 -8.47 -4.05
CA SER A 128 3.25 -9.64 -4.93
C SER A 128 4.43 -9.53 -5.89
N VAL A 129 4.62 -8.35 -6.49
CA VAL A 129 5.76 -8.12 -7.39
C VAL A 129 7.09 -8.22 -6.63
N CYS A 130 7.21 -7.60 -5.46
CA CYS A 130 8.43 -7.70 -4.66
C CYS A 130 8.76 -9.14 -4.27
N TYR A 131 7.74 -9.98 -4.04
CA TYR A 131 7.93 -11.40 -3.74
C TYR A 131 8.43 -12.18 -4.96
N ASP A 132 7.80 -11.96 -6.11
CA ASP A 132 8.13 -12.66 -7.36
C ASP A 132 9.55 -12.31 -7.85
N GLU A 133 9.99 -11.06 -7.66
CA GLU A 133 11.29 -10.57 -8.15
C GLU A 133 12.44 -10.75 -7.13
N PHE A 134 12.15 -11.22 -5.91
CA PHE A 134 13.14 -11.33 -4.83
C PHE A 134 14.23 -12.37 -5.12
N GLU A 135 13.84 -13.55 -5.63
CA GLU A 135 14.77 -14.66 -5.89
C GLU A 135 15.85 -14.25 -6.89
N ASP A 136 15.47 -13.52 -7.94
CA ASP A 136 16.40 -13.03 -8.96
C ASP A 136 17.40 -12.00 -8.41
N PHE A 137 17.06 -11.31 -7.31
CA PHE A 137 17.93 -10.32 -6.68
C PHE A 137 18.93 -10.93 -5.68
N ILE A 138 18.49 -11.86 -4.83
CA ILE A 138 19.29 -12.42 -3.73
C ILE A 138 19.84 -13.83 -4.03
N GLU A 139 19.40 -14.45 -5.14
CA GLU A 139 19.69 -15.85 -5.50
C GLU A 139 19.12 -16.89 -4.51
N GLU A 140 18.12 -16.49 -3.71
CA GLU A 140 17.42 -17.33 -2.75
C GLU A 140 15.94 -16.94 -2.67
N ILE A 141 15.04 -17.93 -2.54
CA ILE A 141 13.60 -17.67 -2.39
C ILE A 141 13.31 -16.97 -1.06
N TYR A 142 12.30 -16.12 -1.04
CA TYR A 142 11.96 -15.30 0.12
C TYR A 142 11.73 -16.11 1.41
N GLU A 143 11.12 -17.31 1.30
CA GLU A 143 10.82 -18.17 2.45
C GLU A 143 12.05 -18.80 3.12
N LEU A 144 13.22 -18.74 2.47
CA LEU A 144 14.48 -19.26 2.98
C LEU A 144 15.47 -18.17 3.41
N SER A 145 15.18 -16.90 3.08
CA SER A 145 15.99 -15.73 3.49
C SER A 145 15.82 -15.28 4.94
#